data_AF-A0A9R0D6G5-F1
#
_entry.id   AF-A0A9R0D6G5-F1
#
_cell.length_a   1.000
_cell.length_b   1.000
_cell.length_c   1.000
_cell.angle_alpha   90.00
_cell.angle_beta   90.00
_cell.angle_gamma   90.00
#
_symmetry.space_group_name_H-M   'P 1'
#
loop_
_entity.id
_entity.type
_entity.pdbx_description
1 polymer ?
#
loop_
_entity_poly.entity_id
_entity_poly.type
_entity_poly.pdbx_seq_one_letter_code
_entity_poly.pdbx_strand_id
1 'polypeptide(L)'
;MCEIFPEVKNCCSFASIRVGMLLIAILSISTGAITLGVTEQLSNFGYDKVVSVYGNVTDTPAQALSELTGIVTTTIIIMSVVFMLAGVCLLFATLADQEGYAQAFVWLIFLNIILGLLMIIAITYECLMRTTCYLDSMDWLSGAITLILVVFYLLLWYYYISVANTYVLNGNT
;
A
#
# COMPACT_ATOMS: atom_id res chain seq x y z
N MET A 1 33.50 -12.11 -2.78
CA MET A 1 34.53 -12.65 -3.70
C MET A 1 34.00 -12.50 -5.12
N CYS A 2 34.24 -11.35 -5.77
CA CYS A 2 33.70 -11.02 -7.09
C CYS A 2 34.81 -10.69 -8.12
N GLU A 3 36.04 -11.14 -7.89
CA GLU A 3 37.21 -10.71 -8.68
C GLU A 3 37.75 -11.75 -9.67
N ILE A 4 37.17 -12.95 -9.77
CA ILE A 4 37.82 -14.04 -10.53
C ILE A 4 37.16 -14.39 -11.89
N PHE A 5 35.96 -13.89 -12.23
CA PHE A 5 35.30 -14.28 -13.50
C PHE A 5 34.67 -13.12 -14.28
N PRO A 6 34.72 -13.14 -15.62
CA PRO A 6 34.43 -12.00 -16.52
C PRO A 6 32.94 -11.62 -16.64
N GLU A 7 32.07 -12.15 -15.77
CA GLU A 7 30.62 -11.84 -15.68
C GLU A 7 30.31 -10.67 -14.72
N VAL A 8 31.33 -9.89 -14.35
CA VAL A 8 31.33 -8.88 -13.28
C VAL A 8 30.23 -7.79 -13.43
N LYS A 9 29.78 -7.52 -14.67
CA LYS A 9 28.69 -6.55 -14.91
C LYS A 9 27.36 -6.99 -14.30
N ASN A 10 27.06 -8.29 -14.30
CA ASN A 10 25.78 -8.79 -13.79
C ASN A 10 25.79 -8.92 -12.26
N CYS A 11 26.95 -9.21 -11.66
CA CYS A 11 27.07 -9.39 -10.21
C CYS A 11 26.84 -8.09 -9.42
N CYS A 12 27.43 -6.97 -9.87
CA CYS A 12 27.16 -5.65 -9.28
C CYS A 12 25.70 -5.22 -9.45
N SER A 13 25.10 -5.50 -10.61
CA SER A 13 23.69 -5.21 -10.88
C SER A 13 22.76 -6.00 -9.96
N PHE A 14 23.05 -7.29 -9.76
CA PHE A 14 22.24 -8.16 -8.91
C PHE A 14 22.38 -7.81 -7.42
N ALA A 15 23.60 -7.49 -6.96
CA ALA A 15 23.81 -6.96 -5.61
C ALA A 15 23.08 -5.62 -5.40
N SER A 16 23.10 -4.74 -6.40
CA SER A 16 22.37 -3.47 -6.36
C SER A 16 20.85 -3.67 -6.28
N ILE A 17 20.29 -4.64 -7.03
CA ILE A 17 18.85 -4.96 -6.98
C ILE A 17 18.48 -5.52 -5.61
N ARG A 18 19.29 -6.41 -5.03
CA ARG A 18 19.06 -6.95 -3.68
C ARG A 18 19.06 -5.88 -2.60
N VAL A 19 20.06 -4.98 -2.60
CA VAL A 19 20.10 -3.85 -1.67
C VAL A 19 18.90 -2.93 -1.88
N GLY A 20 18.50 -2.69 -3.13
CA GLY A 20 17.29 -1.94 -3.47
C GLY A 20 16.02 -2.56 -2.90
N MET A 21 15.81 -3.87 -3.07
CA MET A 21 14.64 -4.57 -2.51
C MET A 21 14.63 -4.57 -0.98
N LEU A 22 15.79 -4.67 -0.35
CA LEU A 22 15.89 -4.62 1.11
C LEU A 22 15.50 -3.23 1.64
N LEU A 23 15.92 -2.16 0.94
CA LEU A 23 15.50 -0.80 1.22
C LEU A 23 13.99 -0.62 0.99
N ILE A 24 13.43 -1.17 -0.08
CA ILE A 24 11.99 -1.16 -0.35
C ILE A 24 11.21 -1.88 0.76
N ALA A 25 11.71 -3.02 1.25
CA ALA A 25 11.08 -3.77 2.34
C ALA A 25 11.02 -2.95 3.63
N ILE A 26 12.12 -2.29 4.01
CA ILE A 26 12.17 -1.42 5.19
C ILE A 26 11.22 -0.23 5.02
N LEU A 27 11.20 0.40 3.85
CA LEU A 27 10.29 1.50 3.56
C LEU A 27 8.82 1.06 3.64
N SER A 28 8.48 -0.11 3.11
CA SER A 28 7.10 -0.63 3.15
C SER A 28 6.64 -0.96 4.59
N ILE A 29 7.51 -1.55 5.41
CA ILE A 29 7.20 -1.85 6.81
C ILE A 29 7.03 -0.55 7.62
N SER A 30 7.97 0.39 7.49
CA SER A 30 7.93 1.66 8.23
C SER A 30 6.74 2.53 7.85
N THR A 31 6.45 2.68 6.55
CA THR A 31 5.28 3.44 6.09
C THR A 31 3.96 2.79 6.51
N GLY A 32 3.84 1.47 6.44
CA GLY A 32 2.68 0.74 6.96
C GLY A 32 2.48 0.97 8.47
N ALA A 33 3.55 0.87 9.27
CA ALA A 33 3.49 1.08 10.71
C ALA A 33 3.16 2.53 11.10
N ILE A 34 3.74 3.52 10.41
CA ILE A 34 3.42 4.94 10.65
C ILE A 34 1.96 5.22 10.33
N THR A 35 1.45 4.70 9.21
CA THR A 35 0.05 4.91 8.80
C THR A 35 -0.90 4.29 9.82
N LEU A 36 -0.60 3.10 10.34
CA LEU A 36 -1.37 2.47 11.41
C LEU A 36 -1.32 3.28 12.71
N GLY A 37 -0.14 3.76 13.12
CA GLY A 37 0.00 4.56 14.35
C GLY A 37 -0.73 5.91 14.28
N VAL A 38 -0.70 6.59 13.14
CA VAL A 38 -1.47 7.82 12.92
C VAL A 38 -2.97 7.51 12.92
N THR A 39 -3.38 6.41 12.28
CA THR A 39 -4.80 6.01 12.26
C THR A 39 -5.29 5.67 13.65
N GLU A 40 -4.53 4.94 14.46
CA GLU A 40 -4.85 4.62 15.85
C GLU A 40 -5.03 5.88 16.70
N GLN A 41 -4.12 6.85 16.58
CA GLN A 41 -4.19 8.13 17.30
C GLN A 41 -5.44 8.95 16.92
N LEU A 42 -5.85 8.93 15.65
CA LEU A 42 -7.01 9.67 15.16
C LEU A 42 -8.35 8.99 15.47
N SER A 43 -8.36 7.67 15.62
CA SER A 43 -9.59 6.89 15.60
C SER A 43 -10.08 6.40 16.97
N ASN A 44 -9.21 6.31 17.98
CA ASN A 44 -9.55 5.77 19.32
C ASN A 44 -10.48 4.54 19.20
N PHE A 45 -10.09 3.58 18.33
CA PHE A 45 -10.97 2.51 17.83
C PHE A 45 -11.51 1.63 18.97
N GLY A 46 -12.73 1.90 19.39
CA GLY A 46 -13.56 0.91 20.06
C GLY A 46 -14.05 -0.10 19.02
N TYR A 47 -13.66 -1.37 19.17
CA TYR A 47 -14.07 -2.51 18.33
C TYR A 47 -15.59 -2.55 18.06
N ASP A 48 -16.39 -2.03 18.99
CA ASP A 48 -17.85 -1.88 18.90
C ASP A 48 -18.34 -1.03 17.71
N LYS A 49 -17.58 0.00 17.29
CA LYS A 49 -17.96 0.86 16.15
C LYS A 49 -17.84 0.16 14.80
N VAL A 50 -16.90 -0.77 14.65
CA VAL A 50 -16.71 -1.52 13.40
C VAL A 50 -17.82 -2.56 13.24
N VAL A 51 -18.23 -3.19 14.33
CA VAL A 51 -19.35 -4.15 14.35
C VAL A 51 -20.68 -3.47 14.06
N SER A 52 -20.91 -2.25 14.58
CA SER A 52 -22.15 -1.50 14.29
C SER A 52 -22.25 -1.05 12.82
N VAL A 53 -21.13 -0.67 12.20
CA VAL A 53 -21.05 -0.31 10.78
C VAL A 53 -21.35 -1.53 9.91
N TYR A 54 -20.72 -2.67 10.21
CA TYR A 54 -20.95 -3.91 9.46
C TYR A 54 -22.40 -4.43 9.62
N GLY A 55 -22.98 -4.28 10.81
CA GLY A 55 -24.39 -4.62 11.08
C GLY A 55 -25.38 -3.79 10.28
N ASN A 56 -25.20 -2.47 10.19
CA ASN A 56 -26.10 -1.56 9.46
C ASN A 56 -25.97 -1.67 7.93
N VAL A 57 -24.77 -1.92 7.41
CA VAL A 57 -24.52 -2.04 5.97
C VAL A 57 -25.20 -3.28 5.37
N THR A 58 -25.47 -4.30 6.18
CA THR A 58 -26.08 -5.55 5.72
C THR A 58 -27.58 -5.40 5.42
N ASP A 59 -28.26 -4.43 6.05
CA ASP A 59 -29.72 -4.29 5.95
C ASP A 59 -30.21 -3.27 4.91
N THR A 60 -29.43 -2.22 4.57
CA THR A 60 -29.80 -1.31 3.45
C THR A 60 -28.60 -0.70 2.69
N PRO A 61 -28.57 -0.76 1.35
CA PRO A 61 -27.48 -0.18 0.54
C PRO A 61 -27.40 1.36 0.62
N ALA A 62 -28.48 2.03 1.06
CA ALA A 62 -28.49 3.48 1.29
C ALA A 62 -27.70 3.90 2.55
N GLN A 63 -27.58 3.02 3.56
CA GLN A 63 -26.80 3.26 4.78
C GLN A 63 -25.30 3.07 4.57
N ALA A 64 -24.88 2.20 3.63
CA ALA A 64 -23.49 2.07 3.22
C ALA A 64 -22.91 3.39 2.68
N LEU A 65 -23.75 4.18 2.01
CA LEU A 65 -23.37 5.49 1.50
C LEU A 65 -23.20 6.53 2.63
N SER A 66 -23.90 6.39 3.77
CA SER A 66 -23.76 7.29 4.92
C SER A 66 -22.57 6.99 5.81
N GLU A 67 -22.05 5.76 5.75
CA GLU A 67 -20.88 5.33 6.52
C GLU A 67 -19.63 5.21 5.63
N LEU A 68 -19.63 5.85 4.46
CA LEU A 68 -18.55 5.79 3.48
C LEU A 68 -17.21 6.24 4.07
N THR A 69 -17.20 7.27 4.92
CA THR A 69 -16.02 7.68 5.69
C THR A 69 -15.47 6.57 6.61
N GLY A 70 -16.33 5.76 7.23
CA GLY A 70 -15.95 4.61 8.04
C GLY A 70 -15.39 3.45 7.19
N ILE A 71 -15.98 3.24 6.01
CA ILE A 71 -15.49 2.26 5.02
C ILE A 71 -14.11 2.68 4.52
N VAL A 72 -13.92 3.93 4.10
CA VAL A 72 -12.64 4.53 3.67
C VAL A 72 -11.56 4.34 4.74
N THR A 73 -11.87 4.67 6.00
CA THR A 73 -10.92 4.53 7.11
C THR A 73 -10.55 3.06 7.35
N THR A 74 -11.52 2.15 7.31
CA THR A 74 -11.29 0.71 7.47
C THR A 74 -10.43 0.15 6.33
N THR A 75 -10.68 0.60 5.10
CA THR A 75 -9.87 0.22 3.93
C THR A 75 -8.43 0.70 4.06
N ILE A 76 -8.17 1.92 4.55
CA ILE A 76 -6.82 2.42 4.79
C ILE A 76 -6.06 1.54 5.80
N ILE A 77 -6.72 1.10 6.87
CA ILE A 77 -6.12 0.20 7.87
C ILE A 77 -5.74 -1.14 7.23
N ILE A 78 -6.68 -1.75 6.51
CA ILE A 78 -6.45 -3.04 5.83
C ILE A 78 -5.31 -2.91 4.82
N MET A 79 -5.30 -1.84 4.00
CA MET A 79 -4.23 -1.56 3.04
C MET A 79 -2.88 -1.40 3.74
N SER A 80 -2.84 -0.76 4.90
CA SER A 80 -1.61 -0.56 5.67
C SER A 80 -1.07 -1.87 6.27
N VAL A 81 -1.96 -2.73 6.79
CA VAL A 81 -1.59 -4.07 7.30
C VAL A 81 -1.08 -4.95 6.16
N VAL A 82 -1.79 -4.98 5.02
CA VAL A 82 -1.38 -5.75 3.84
C VAL A 82 -0.04 -5.24 3.29
N PHE A 83 0.17 -3.93 3.27
CA PHE A 83 1.44 -3.34 2.83
C PHE A 83 2.60 -3.67 3.75
N MET A 84 2.37 -3.70 5.07
CA MET A 84 3.37 -4.12 6.06
C MET A 84 3.72 -5.61 5.89
N LEU A 85 2.71 -6.48 5.75
CA LEU A 85 2.91 -7.92 5.51
C LEU A 85 3.68 -8.17 4.20
N ALA A 86 3.33 -7.44 3.13
CA ALA A 86 4.06 -7.51 1.87
C ALA A 86 5.54 -7.14 2.06
N GLY A 87 5.85 -6.08 2.82
CA GLY A 87 7.22 -5.71 3.16
C GLY A 87 8.00 -6.78 3.89
N VAL A 88 7.34 -7.48 4.83
CA VAL A 88 7.93 -8.62 5.53
C VAL A 88 8.20 -9.78 4.56
N CYS A 89 7.27 -10.08 3.66
CA CYS A 89 7.48 -11.09 2.61
C CYS A 89 8.68 -10.73 1.72
N LEU A 90 8.83 -9.45 1.33
CA LEU A 90 9.97 -9.00 0.55
C LEU A 90 11.28 -9.09 1.33
N LEU A 91 11.27 -8.77 2.63
CA LEU A 91 12.44 -8.93 3.49
C LEU A 91 12.91 -10.39 3.52
N PHE A 92 11.99 -11.34 3.73
CA PHE A 92 12.31 -12.76 3.67
C PHE A 92 12.72 -13.21 2.27
N ALA A 93 12.13 -12.66 1.21
CA ALA A 93 12.56 -12.93 -0.16
C ALA A 93 14.02 -12.54 -0.38
N THR A 94 14.45 -11.39 0.14
CA THR A 94 15.83 -10.91 0.00
C THR A 94 16.85 -11.69 0.84
N LEU A 95 16.45 -12.18 2.02
CA LEU A 95 17.33 -12.91 2.94
C LEU A 95 17.43 -14.41 2.62
N ALA A 96 16.30 -15.02 2.24
CA ALA A 96 16.21 -16.45 1.90
C ALA A 96 16.41 -16.72 0.41
N ASP A 97 16.61 -15.67 -0.39
CA ASP A 97 16.86 -15.75 -1.85
C ASP A 97 15.77 -16.55 -2.59
N GLN A 98 14.52 -16.37 -2.19
CA GLN A 98 13.41 -17.16 -2.71
C GLN A 98 12.50 -16.30 -3.58
N GLU A 99 12.52 -16.57 -4.88
CA GLU A 99 11.76 -15.83 -5.90
C GLU A 99 10.24 -15.83 -5.65
N GLY A 100 9.72 -16.93 -5.09
CA GLY A 100 8.29 -17.07 -4.79
C GLY A 100 7.76 -15.99 -3.83
N TYR A 101 8.56 -15.57 -2.83
CA TYR A 101 8.16 -14.49 -1.93
C TYR A 101 8.22 -13.10 -2.60
N ALA A 102 9.18 -12.89 -3.51
CA ALA A 102 9.25 -11.66 -4.31
C ALA A 102 8.05 -11.56 -5.26
N GLN A 103 7.62 -12.68 -5.85
CA GLN A 103 6.42 -12.72 -6.69
C GLN A 103 5.13 -12.51 -5.87
N ALA A 104 5.04 -13.07 -4.66
CA ALA A 104 3.94 -12.79 -3.73
C ALA A 104 3.85 -11.31 -3.37
N PHE A 105 4.99 -10.65 -3.11
CA PHE A 105 5.05 -9.20 -2.91
C PHE A 105 4.49 -8.43 -4.10
N VAL A 106 4.91 -8.75 -5.34
CA VAL A 106 4.40 -8.10 -6.55
C VAL A 106 2.89 -8.15 -6.64
N TRP A 107 2.28 -9.33 -6.43
CA TRP A 107 0.83 -9.50 -6.48
C TRP A 107 0.10 -8.75 -5.36
N LEU A 108 0.65 -8.75 -4.15
CA LEU A 108 0.07 -8.02 -3.03
C LEU A 108 0.09 -6.50 -3.26
N ILE A 109 1.19 -5.96 -3.80
CA ILE A 109 1.28 -4.53 -4.14
C ILE A 109 0.35 -4.18 -5.29
N PHE A 110 0.24 -5.05 -6.31
CA PHE A 110 -0.68 -4.84 -7.42
C PHE A 110 -2.13 -4.75 -6.95
N LEU A 111 -2.56 -5.65 -6.07
CA LEU A 111 -3.89 -5.59 -5.46
C LEU A 111 -4.07 -4.29 -4.66
N ASN A 112 -3.04 -3.87 -3.92
CA ASN A 112 -3.07 -2.62 -3.16
C ASN A 112 -3.23 -1.39 -4.07
N ILE A 113 -2.58 -1.36 -5.25
CA ILE A 113 -2.77 -0.30 -6.25
C ILE A 113 -4.23 -0.25 -6.74
N ILE A 114 -4.83 -1.41 -7.04
CA ILE A 114 -6.23 -1.48 -7.47
C ILE A 114 -7.16 -0.93 -6.39
N LEU A 115 -6.97 -1.34 -5.13
CA LEU A 115 -7.73 -0.81 -3.99
C LEU A 115 -7.54 0.70 -3.82
N GLY A 116 -6.31 1.20 -3.99
CA GLY A 116 -6.00 2.62 -3.94
C GLY A 116 -6.73 3.43 -5.03
N LEU A 117 -6.82 2.90 -6.25
CA LEU A 117 -7.59 3.53 -7.32
C LEU A 117 -9.09 3.56 -7.02
N LEU A 118 -9.65 2.47 -6.49
CA LEU A 118 -11.05 2.41 -6.05
C LEU A 118 -11.34 3.44 -4.95
N MET A 119 -10.41 3.63 -4.02
CA MET A 119 -10.51 4.63 -2.95
C MET A 119 -10.55 6.07 -3.49
N ILE A 120 -9.72 6.40 -4.49
CA ILE A 120 -9.76 7.73 -5.13
C ILE A 120 -11.12 7.98 -5.76
N ILE A 121 -11.69 6.97 -6.45
CA ILE A 121 -13.02 7.07 -7.05
C ILE A 121 -14.09 7.25 -5.97
N ALA A 122 -14.02 6.49 -4.87
CA ALA A 122 -14.97 6.60 -3.76
C ALA A 122 -14.95 7.98 -3.10
N ILE A 123 -13.77 8.54 -2.82
CA ILE A 123 -13.61 9.88 -2.24
C ILE A 123 -14.11 10.95 -3.23
N THR A 124 -13.79 10.82 -4.52
CA THR A 124 -14.25 11.75 -5.55
C THR A 124 -15.78 11.72 -5.66
N TYR A 125 -16.39 10.54 -5.61
CA TYR A 125 -17.84 10.39 -5.62
C TYR A 125 -18.49 11.01 -4.38
N GLU A 126 -17.92 10.77 -3.19
CA GLU A 126 -18.38 11.39 -1.93
C GLU A 126 -18.37 12.92 -2.02
N CYS A 127 -17.26 13.49 -2.49
CA CYS A 127 -17.09 14.94 -2.64
C CYS A 127 -17.98 15.57 -3.73
N LEU A 128 -18.37 14.85 -4.78
CA LEU A 128 -19.22 15.38 -5.85
C LEU A 128 -20.72 15.25 -5.55
N MET A 129 -21.12 14.18 -4.86
CA MET A 129 -22.54 13.83 -4.69
C MET A 129 -23.10 14.12 -3.29
N ARG A 130 -22.26 14.27 -2.26
CA ARG A 130 -22.70 14.63 -0.91
C ARG A 130 -22.28 16.06 -0.54
N THR A 131 -23.06 16.66 0.36
CA THR A 131 -22.76 17.98 0.95
C THR A 131 -21.65 17.92 2.01
N THR A 132 -21.32 16.74 2.50
CA THR A 132 -20.24 16.48 3.45
C THR A 132 -19.26 15.51 2.80
N CYS A 133 -18.00 15.93 2.67
CA CYS A 133 -16.92 15.08 2.16
C CYS A 133 -15.96 14.68 3.29
N TYR A 134 -15.25 13.57 3.13
CA TYR A 134 -14.12 13.22 4.00
C TYR A 134 -13.10 14.37 4.15
N LEU A 135 -12.94 15.17 3.10
CA LEU A 135 -12.05 16.34 3.03
C LEU A 135 -12.72 17.66 3.46
N ASP A 136 -13.96 17.64 3.94
CA ASP A 136 -14.73 18.86 4.28
C ASP A 136 -14.10 19.67 5.42
N SER A 137 -13.32 19.00 6.28
CA SER A 137 -12.52 19.63 7.33
C SER A 137 -11.18 20.18 6.86
N MET A 138 -10.78 19.91 5.61
CA MET A 138 -9.51 20.35 5.03
C MET A 138 -9.72 21.52 4.07
N ASP A 139 -8.84 22.52 4.13
CA ASP A 139 -8.81 23.58 3.13
C ASP A 139 -8.62 22.98 1.73
N TRP A 140 -9.27 23.58 0.72
CA TRP A 140 -9.20 23.13 -0.68
C TRP A 140 -7.77 22.88 -1.19
N LEU A 141 -6.80 23.68 -0.71
CA LEU A 141 -5.38 23.54 -1.02
C LEU A 141 -4.79 22.25 -0.41
N SER A 142 -5.16 21.93 0.83
CA SER A 142 -4.71 20.70 1.51
C SER A 142 -5.33 19.45 0.88
N GLY A 143 -6.60 19.52 0.46
CA GLY A 143 -7.25 18.47 -0.31
C GLY A 143 -6.53 18.19 -1.64
N ALA A 144 -6.17 19.24 -2.39
CA ALA A 144 -5.43 19.12 -3.65
C ALA A 144 -4.02 18.52 -3.45
N ILE A 145 -3.29 18.96 -2.42
CA ILE A 145 -1.97 18.42 -2.09
C ILE A 145 -2.07 16.93 -1.70
N THR A 146 -3.10 16.56 -0.93
CA THR A 146 -3.34 15.16 -0.53
C THR A 146 -3.58 14.28 -1.75
N LEU A 147 -4.39 14.73 -2.72
CA LEU A 147 -4.63 13.99 -3.95
C LEU A 147 -3.34 13.80 -4.78
N ILE A 148 -2.52 14.84 -4.89
CA ILE A 148 -1.21 14.76 -5.56
C ILE A 148 -0.32 13.73 -4.86
N LEU A 149 -0.24 13.75 -3.54
CA LEU A 149 0.55 12.80 -2.76
C LEU A 149 0.10 11.35 -2.97
N VAL A 150 -1.22 11.11 -2.99
CA VAL A 150 -1.78 9.78 -3.27
C VAL A 150 -1.37 9.28 -4.66
N VAL A 151 -1.42 10.13 -5.69
CA VAL A 151 -0.98 9.77 -7.05
C VAL A 151 0.51 9.44 -7.09
N PHE A 152 1.36 10.24 -6.44
CA PHE A 152 2.79 9.94 -6.31
C PHE A 152 3.04 8.60 -5.60
N TYR A 153 2.24 8.29 -4.58
CA TYR A 153 2.35 7.05 -3.84
C TYR A 153 2.01 5.83 -4.71
N LEU A 154 0.97 5.93 -5.56
CA LEU A 154 0.64 4.89 -6.53
C LEU A 154 1.75 4.66 -7.59
N LEU A 155 2.38 5.74 -8.07
CA LEU A 155 3.52 5.63 -8.99
C LEU A 155 4.72 4.95 -8.33
N LEU A 156 4.96 5.25 -7.06
CA LEU A 156 6.04 4.65 -6.27
C LEU A 156 5.79 3.15 -6.01
N TRP A 157 4.53 2.74 -5.76
CA TRP A 157 4.15 1.33 -5.69
C TRP A 157 4.35 0.59 -7.01
N TYR A 158 4.02 1.23 -8.14
CA TYR A 158 4.31 0.66 -9.46
C TYR A 158 5.81 0.48 -9.72
N TYR A 159 6.63 1.44 -9.26
CA TYR A 159 8.08 1.31 -9.31
C TYR A 159 8.57 0.11 -8.48
N TYR A 160 8.02 -0.11 -7.28
CA TYR A 160 8.36 -1.28 -6.45
C TYR A 160 8.04 -2.62 -7.14
N ILE A 161 6.90 -2.71 -7.84
CA ILE A 161 6.58 -3.88 -8.66
C ILE A 161 7.64 -4.09 -9.73
N SER A 162 8.05 -3.02 -10.43
CA SER A 162 9.03 -3.11 -11.52
C SER A 162 10.39 -3.64 -11.03
N VAL A 163 10.85 -3.15 -9.87
CA VAL A 163 12.11 -3.61 -9.25
C VAL A 163 12.03 -5.07 -8.81
N ALA A 164 10.96 -5.44 -8.10
CA ALA A 164 10.78 -6.81 -7.62
C ALA A 164 10.57 -7.82 -8.78
N ASN A 165 9.88 -7.43 -9.84
CA ASN A 165 9.69 -8.27 -11.02
C ASN A 165 11.00 -8.44 -11.83
N THR A 166 11.83 -7.39 -11.89
CA THR A 166 13.18 -7.48 -12.49
C THR A 166 14.05 -8.48 -11.74
N TYR A 167 13.90 -8.59 -10.42
CA TYR A 167 14.58 -9.61 -9.63
C TYR A 167 14.15 -11.04 -9.99
N VAL A 168 12.85 -11.30 -10.09
CA VAL A 168 12.31 -12.63 -10.45
C VAL A 168 12.70 -13.06 -11.86
N LEU A 169 12.72 -12.11 -12.82
CA LEU A 169 13.10 -12.41 -14.21
C LEU A 169 14.60 -12.66 -14.37
N ASN A 170 15.44 -11.96 -13.61
CA ASN A 170 16.91 -12.11 -13.67
C ASN A 170 17.47 -13.22 -12.75
N GLY A 171 16.68 -13.75 -11.81
CA GLY A 171 17.05 -14.91 -11.00
C GLY A 171 16.90 -16.26 -11.73
N ASN A 172 16.08 -16.29 -12.79
CA ASN A 172 15.85 -17.46 -13.64
C ASN A 172 16.92 -17.67 -14.75
N THR A 173 18.00 -16.88 -14.76
CA THR A 173 19.17 -17.04 -15.63
C THR A 173 20.42 -17.33 -14.82
#